data_AF-A0A139R6E5-F1
#
_entry.id   AF-A0A139R6E5-F1
#
_cell.length_a   1.000
_cell.length_b   1.000
_cell.length_c   1.000
_cell.angle_alpha   90.00
_cell.angle_beta   90.00
_cell.angle_gamma   90.00
#
_symmetry.space_group_name_H-M   'P 1'
#
loop_
_entity.id
_entity.type
_entity.pdbx_description
1 polymer ?
#
loop_
_entity_poly.entity_id
_entity_poly.type
_entity_poly.pdbx_seq_one_letter_code
_entity_poly.pdbx_strand_id
1 'polypeptide(L)'
;MMECPDILTIDGQDVLMFSPQGLPAQGDRLQNIHNTGYVLGKFDSTSGSFEVTSDFEELDQGFEFYASQTLQHAGRHLLWGWAGMMPSDREKTLPTRQAGWAHVLSLPRELRLVGGRLRQYAIAELGEFRQATPDKITGPGLWRVTADTWQVNLTATMIVQRERDTVTIKRIAWESGETEIRQAKVSGDVLLVVDNDVVELYTTSGDAVMTARYFD
;
A
#
# COMPACT_ATOMS: atom_id res chain seq x y z
N MET A 1 16.94 12.99 -3.30
CA MET A 1 15.83 13.65 -4.00
C MET A 1 14.56 13.40 -3.21
N MET A 2 13.64 14.36 -3.14
CA MET A 2 12.27 14.16 -2.62
C MET A 2 11.31 14.34 -3.79
N GLU A 3 10.70 13.25 -4.24
CA GLU A 3 9.76 13.27 -5.36
C GLU A 3 8.32 13.36 -4.88
N CYS A 4 7.45 13.84 -5.76
CA CYS A 4 5.99 13.91 -5.53
C CYS A 4 5.61 14.48 -4.16
N PRO A 5 6.12 15.67 -3.77
CA PRO A 5 5.73 16.28 -2.51
C PRO A 5 4.24 16.67 -2.56
N ASP A 6 3.57 16.47 -1.44
CA ASP A 6 2.18 16.85 -1.23
C ASP A 6 2.00 17.38 0.20
N ILE A 7 1.19 18.43 0.37
CA ILE A 7 0.90 19.04 1.67
C ILE A 7 -0.61 19.14 1.81
N LEU A 8 -1.13 18.60 2.90
CA LEU A 8 -2.54 18.62 3.23
C LEU A 8 -2.75 18.76 4.73
N THR A 9 -3.92 19.25 5.12
CA THR A 9 -4.33 19.34 6.51
C THR A 9 -5.51 18.41 6.74
N ILE A 10 -5.37 17.48 7.68
CA ILE A 10 -6.42 16.53 8.09
C ILE A 10 -6.70 16.79 9.57
N ASP A 11 -7.96 17.09 9.92
CA ASP A 11 -8.38 17.36 11.31
C ASP A 11 -7.51 18.42 12.03
N GLY A 12 -7.05 19.44 11.31
CA GLY A 12 -6.21 20.53 11.83
C GLY A 12 -4.72 20.20 12.00
N GLN A 13 -4.30 18.99 11.62
CA GLN A 13 -2.91 18.56 11.60
C GLN A 13 -2.35 18.63 10.17
N ASP A 14 -1.22 19.30 9.99
CA ASP A 14 -0.56 19.35 8.70
C ASP A 14 0.25 18.07 8.47
N VAL A 15 0.20 17.59 7.24
CA VAL A 15 0.84 16.38 6.77
C VAL A 15 1.69 16.77 5.56
N LEU A 16 2.97 16.44 5.60
CA LEU A 16 3.86 16.53 4.44
C LEU A 16 4.12 15.10 3.96
N MET A 17 3.60 14.78 2.78
CA MET A 17 3.85 13.52 2.08
C MET A 17 4.91 13.73 1.02
N PHE A 18 5.76 12.74 0.83
CA PHE A 18 6.81 12.79 -0.20
C PHE A 18 7.39 11.39 -0.42
N SER A 19 8.15 11.27 -1.51
CA SER A 19 8.80 10.04 -1.92
C SER A 19 10.32 10.22 -1.88
N PRO A 20 10.96 9.99 -0.72
CA PRO A 20 12.41 10.14 -0.58
C PRO A 20 13.16 8.98 -1.25
N GLN A 21 14.10 9.32 -2.12
CA GLN A 21 15.04 8.36 -2.67
C GLN A 21 16.23 8.14 -1.73
N GLY A 22 16.63 6.88 -1.55
CA GLY A 22 17.86 6.50 -0.84
C GLY A 22 17.70 6.17 0.64
N LEU A 23 16.49 5.95 1.14
CA LEU A 23 16.29 5.42 2.49
C LEU A 23 16.68 3.93 2.56
N PRO A 24 17.44 3.51 3.59
CA PRO A 24 17.72 2.09 3.80
C PRO A 24 16.49 1.38 4.37
N ALA A 25 16.36 0.09 4.06
CA ALA A 25 15.38 -0.79 4.68
C ALA A 25 15.60 -0.90 6.20
N GLN A 26 14.52 -1.06 6.97
CA GLN A 26 14.54 -1.10 8.43
C GLN A 26 13.64 -2.23 8.96
N GLY A 27 14.22 -3.40 9.23
CA GLY A 27 13.41 -4.57 9.61
C GLY A 27 12.46 -4.92 8.47
N ASP A 28 11.15 -4.96 8.71
CA ASP A 28 10.13 -5.19 7.68
C ASP A 28 9.69 -3.91 6.95
N ARG A 29 10.18 -2.73 7.37
CA ARG A 29 9.81 -1.42 6.81
C ARG A 29 10.76 -0.97 5.70
N LEU A 30 10.27 -0.10 4.82
CA LEU A 30 11.02 0.61 3.79
C LEU A 30 11.77 -0.33 2.82
N GLN A 31 11.16 -1.46 2.51
CA GLN A 31 11.78 -2.54 1.74
C GLN A 31 11.85 -2.30 0.23
N ASN A 32 11.16 -1.27 -0.29
CA ASN A 32 11.23 -0.92 -1.71
C ASN A 32 12.48 -0.09 -2.01
N ILE A 33 12.92 -0.08 -3.27
CA ILE A 33 14.12 0.69 -3.68
C ILE A 33 13.98 2.18 -3.34
N HIS A 34 12.77 2.70 -3.44
CA HIS A 34 12.34 4.01 -2.98
C HIS A 34 10.96 3.85 -2.36
N ASN A 35 10.67 4.61 -1.31
CA ASN A 35 9.43 4.49 -0.54
C ASN A 35 8.67 5.81 -0.56
N THR A 36 7.36 5.74 -0.42
CA THR A 36 6.49 6.90 -0.28
C THR A 36 5.92 6.91 1.13
N GLY A 37 5.95 8.06 1.78
CA GLY A 37 5.57 8.19 3.18
C GLY A 37 5.22 9.61 3.55
N TYR A 38 5.09 9.85 4.85
CA TYR A 38 4.68 11.14 5.38
C TYR A 38 5.37 11.46 6.71
N VAL A 39 5.35 12.74 7.03
CA VAL A 39 5.62 13.26 8.37
C VAL A 39 4.47 14.19 8.79
N LEU A 40 4.23 14.27 10.09
CA LEU A 40 3.33 15.25 10.69
C LEU A 40 4.13 16.48 11.12
N GLY A 41 3.48 17.63 11.13
CA GLY A 41 4.12 18.86 11.55
C GLY A 41 3.25 20.10 11.46
N LYS A 42 3.89 21.24 11.24
CA LYS A 42 3.21 22.51 10.99
C LYS A 42 3.82 23.20 9.77
N PHE A 43 2.96 23.58 8.83
CA PHE A 43 3.38 24.33 7.66
C PHE A 43 3.23 25.83 7.91
N ASP A 44 4.32 26.57 7.77
CA ASP A 44 4.29 28.03 7.75
C ASP A 44 4.38 28.51 6.30
N SER A 45 3.26 28.98 5.76
CA SER A 45 3.17 29.51 4.40
C SER A 45 3.96 30.80 4.19
N THR A 46 4.30 31.53 5.25
CA THR A 46 5.08 32.78 5.17
C THR A 46 6.55 32.49 4.92
N SER A 47 7.12 31.56 5.68
CA SER A 47 8.52 31.13 5.52
C SER A 47 8.70 30.02 4.48
N GLY A 48 7.61 29.33 4.09
CA GLY A 48 7.67 28.15 3.24
C GLY A 48 8.31 26.95 3.94
N SER A 49 8.31 26.93 5.27
CA SER A 49 8.94 25.87 6.06
C SER A 49 7.91 24.90 6.64
N PHE A 50 8.33 23.67 6.86
CA PHE A 50 7.53 22.63 7.51
C PHE A 50 8.28 22.16 8.77
N GLU A 51 7.73 22.47 9.94
CA GLU A 51 8.27 22.03 11.22
C GLU A 51 7.80 20.60 11.51
N VAL A 52 8.71 19.63 11.36
CA VAL A 52 8.41 18.21 11.54
C VAL A 52 8.29 17.85 13.03
N THR A 53 7.20 17.18 13.40
CA THR A 53 6.90 16.76 14.78
C THR A 53 6.69 15.24 14.93
N SER A 54 6.93 14.46 13.88
CA SER A 54 6.87 12.98 13.92
C SER A 54 8.03 12.34 13.18
N ASP A 55 8.21 11.04 13.42
CA ASP A 55 9.04 10.20 12.56
C ASP A 55 8.41 10.06 11.16
N PHE A 56 9.22 9.61 10.20
CA PHE A 56 8.76 9.24 8.87
C PHE A 56 8.03 7.90 8.91
N GLU A 57 6.80 7.90 8.40
CA GLU A 57 5.93 6.73 8.32
C GLU A 57 5.68 6.39 6.85
N GLU A 58 5.83 5.12 6.48
CA GLU A 58 5.60 4.67 5.11
C GLU A 58 4.09 4.52 4.85
N LEU A 59 3.65 4.83 3.63
CA LEU A 59 2.23 4.77 3.27
C LEU A 59 1.79 3.37 2.83
N ASP A 60 2.71 2.49 2.43
CA ASP A 60 2.36 1.16 1.95
C ASP A 60 3.51 0.19 2.22
N GLN A 61 3.18 -0.98 2.79
CA GLN A 61 4.14 -1.99 3.22
C GLN A 61 4.26 -3.16 2.22
N GLY A 62 3.68 -3.00 1.04
CA GLY A 62 3.72 -3.97 -0.05
C GLY A 62 5.00 -3.90 -0.87
N PHE A 63 4.91 -4.45 -2.08
CA PHE A 63 6.02 -4.58 -3.02
C PHE A 63 6.09 -3.40 -4.00
N GLU A 64 4.95 -2.89 -4.46
CA GLU A 64 4.91 -1.81 -5.44
C GLU A 64 3.93 -0.72 -4.99
N PHE A 65 4.47 0.36 -4.46
CA PHE A 65 3.72 1.59 -4.21
C PHE A 65 4.66 2.78 -4.17
N TYR A 66 4.36 3.83 -4.94
CA TYR A 66 5.16 5.05 -4.95
C TYR A 66 4.40 6.26 -5.50
N ALA A 67 5.00 7.44 -5.44
CA ALA A 67 4.54 8.66 -6.11
C ALA A 67 3.07 8.97 -5.81
N SER A 68 2.71 8.98 -4.52
CA SER A 68 1.33 9.24 -4.12
C SER A 68 0.91 10.68 -4.39
N GLN A 69 -0.38 10.88 -4.64
CA GLN A 69 -1.00 12.19 -4.71
C GLN A 69 -2.35 12.15 -4.01
N THR A 70 -2.68 13.22 -3.27
CA THR A 70 -3.95 13.37 -2.58
C THR A 70 -4.91 14.32 -3.30
N LEU A 71 -6.20 14.12 -3.07
CA LEU A 71 -7.29 14.99 -3.49
C LEU A 71 -8.27 15.14 -2.33
N GLN A 72 -8.68 16.38 -2.03
CA GLN A 72 -9.79 16.62 -1.13
C GLN A 72 -11.11 16.68 -1.90
N HIS A 73 -12.08 15.87 -1.50
CA HIS A 73 -13.41 15.87 -2.12
C HIS A 73 -14.49 15.55 -1.09
N ALA A 74 -15.54 16.38 -1.05
CA ALA A 74 -16.70 16.21 -0.17
C ALA A 74 -16.33 15.95 1.31
N GLY A 75 -15.32 16.67 1.83
CA GLY A 75 -14.85 16.54 3.21
C GLY A 75 -13.97 15.31 3.47
N ARG A 76 -13.64 14.51 2.46
CA ARG A 76 -12.70 13.39 2.55
C ARG A 76 -11.36 13.74 1.91
N HIS A 77 -10.31 13.08 2.38
CA HIS A 77 -8.99 13.09 1.77
C HIS A 77 -8.78 11.75 1.09
N LEU A 78 -8.63 11.78 -0.23
CA LEU A 78 -8.45 10.59 -1.06
C LEU A 78 -7.00 10.54 -1.52
N LEU A 79 -6.41 9.35 -1.56
CA LEU A 79 -5.03 9.12 -1.97
C LEU A 79 -4.97 8.05 -3.06
N TRP A 80 -4.15 8.29 -4.08
CA TRP A 80 -3.72 7.30 -5.05
C TRP A 80 -2.20 7.17 -5.00
N GLY A 81 -1.68 6.00 -5.35
CA GLY A 81 -0.27 5.81 -5.66
C GLY A 81 -0.06 4.99 -6.91
N TRP A 82 1.15 5.05 -7.45
CA TRP A 82 1.60 4.25 -8.57
C TRP A 82 2.08 2.88 -8.08
N ALA A 83 1.43 1.81 -8.54
CA ALA A 83 1.80 0.43 -8.23
C ALA A 83 2.82 -0.11 -9.27
N GLY A 84 4.01 0.48 -9.27
CA GLY A 84 5.08 0.10 -10.21
C GLY A 84 6.51 0.36 -9.76
N MET A 85 6.74 0.64 -8.47
CA MET A 85 8.08 0.93 -7.97
C MET A 85 8.99 -0.29 -8.01
N MET A 86 9.93 -0.29 -8.96
CA MET A 86 10.90 -1.37 -9.16
C MET A 86 12.14 -0.87 -9.92
N PRO A 87 13.26 -1.61 -9.87
CA PRO A 87 14.42 -1.29 -10.71
C PRO A 87 14.07 -1.32 -12.19
N SER A 88 14.70 -0.45 -12.99
CA SER A 88 14.42 -0.34 -14.44
C SER A 88 14.68 -1.65 -15.19
N ASP A 89 15.61 -2.49 -14.75
CA ASP A 89 15.85 -3.78 -15.40
C ASP A 89 14.74 -4.80 -15.13
N ARG A 90 14.11 -4.75 -13.94
CA ARG A 90 12.91 -5.54 -13.61
C ARG A 90 11.68 -5.02 -14.36
N GLU A 91 11.56 -3.71 -14.52
CA GLU A 91 10.45 -3.13 -15.28
C GLU A 91 10.45 -3.63 -16.75
N LYS A 92 11.62 -3.81 -17.36
CA LYS A 92 11.74 -4.32 -18.74
C LYS A 92 11.21 -5.75 -18.90
N THR A 93 11.16 -6.55 -17.83
CA THR A 93 10.70 -7.94 -17.85
C THR A 93 9.24 -8.10 -17.42
N LEU A 94 8.52 -7.01 -17.15
CA LEU A 94 7.10 -7.05 -16.81
C LEU A 94 6.28 -7.81 -17.87
N PRO A 95 5.54 -8.87 -17.49
CA PRO A 95 4.74 -9.66 -18.43
C PRO A 95 3.72 -8.83 -19.22
N THR A 96 3.11 -7.81 -18.60
CA THR A 96 2.13 -6.92 -19.24
C THR A 96 2.68 -6.15 -20.43
N ARG A 97 4.01 -6.00 -20.54
CA ARG A 97 4.63 -5.34 -21.69
C ARG A 97 4.38 -6.09 -22.99
N GLN A 98 4.19 -7.41 -22.95
CA GLN A 98 3.78 -8.19 -24.12
C GLN A 98 2.39 -7.78 -24.63
N ALA A 99 1.53 -7.29 -23.73
CA ALA A 99 0.22 -6.73 -24.03
C ALA A 99 0.26 -5.20 -24.26
N GLY A 100 1.46 -4.59 -24.31
CA GLY A 100 1.64 -3.17 -24.66
C GLY A 100 1.46 -2.17 -23.53
N TRP A 101 1.43 -2.60 -22.26
CA TRP A 101 1.24 -1.70 -21.12
C TRP A 101 2.13 -2.05 -19.93
N ALA A 102 2.30 -1.10 -19.01
CA ALA A 102 3.02 -1.29 -17.76
C ALA A 102 2.33 -0.52 -16.64
N HIS A 103 2.28 -1.16 -15.47
CA HIS A 103 1.80 -0.59 -14.21
C HIS A 103 0.31 -0.24 -14.13
N VAL A 104 -0.16 -0.12 -12.90
CA VAL A 104 -1.50 0.37 -12.55
C VAL A 104 -1.38 1.43 -11.47
N LEU A 105 -2.45 2.19 -11.25
CA LEU A 105 -2.62 2.94 -10.00
C LEU A 105 -3.18 2.00 -8.94
N SER A 106 -2.89 2.29 -7.67
CA SER A 106 -3.66 1.74 -6.56
C SER A 106 -5.12 2.19 -6.69
N LEU A 107 -6.03 1.48 -6.04
CA LEU A 107 -7.34 2.01 -5.74
C LEU A 107 -7.22 3.28 -4.89
N PRO A 108 -8.22 4.18 -4.97
CA PRO A 108 -8.27 5.30 -4.06
C PRO A 108 -8.39 4.82 -2.62
N ARG A 109 -7.72 5.54 -1.73
CA ARG A 109 -7.73 5.27 -0.29
C ARG A 109 -8.29 6.48 0.42
N GLU A 110 -9.22 6.27 1.34
CA GLU A 110 -9.65 7.34 2.23
C GLU A 110 -8.65 7.47 3.39
N LEU A 111 -8.12 8.68 3.59
CA LEU A 111 -7.21 9.02 4.67
C LEU A 111 -7.96 9.59 5.86
N ARG A 112 -7.60 9.13 7.06
CA ARG A 112 -8.04 9.74 8.33
C ARG A 112 -6.88 9.80 9.31
N LEU A 113 -6.83 10.82 10.15
CA LEU A 113 -5.85 10.90 11.23
C LEU A 113 -6.44 10.28 12.50
N VAL A 114 -5.86 9.17 12.98
CA VAL A 114 -6.35 8.46 14.17
C VAL A 114 -5.19 8.16 15.10
N GLY A 115 -5.21 8.74 16.30
CA GLY A 115 -4.15 8.53 17.30
C GLY A 115 -2.77 9.02 16.84
N GLY A 116 -2.71 10.12 16.10
CA GLY A 116 -1.45 10.70 15.59
C GLY A 116 -0.81 9.90 14.45
N ARG A 117 -1.56 9.02 13.79
CA ARG A 117 -1.11 8.29 12.59
C ARG A 117 -2.15 8.41 11.49
N LEU A 118 -1.68 8.49 10.24
CA LEU A 118 -2.57 8.37 9.10
C LEU A 118 -3.00 6.92 8.96
N ARG A 119 -4.31 6.75 8.88
CA ARG A 119 -4.94 5.49 8.59
C ARG A 119 -5.55 5.54 7.21
N GLN A 120 -5.43 4.43 6.50
CA GLN A 120 -5.87 4.28 5.12
C GLN A 120 -6.98 3.24 5.06
N TYR A 121 -8.10 3.61 4.47
CA TYR A 121 -9.26 2.73 4.31
C TYR A 121 -9.57 2.56 2.83
N ALA A 122 -9.99 1.35 2.46
CA ALA A 122 -10.61 1.12 1.17
C ALA A 122 -11.82 2.07 1.02
N ILE A 123 -11.92 2.76 -0.11
CA ILE A 123 -13.02 3.70 -0.36
C ILE A 123 -14.37 3.00 -0.35
N ALA A 124 -15.37 3.68 0.23
CA ALA A 124 -16.72 3.16 0.37
C ALA A 124 -17.38 2.82 -0.98
N GLU A 125 -16.97 3.49 -2.06
CA GLU A 125 -17.49 3.29 -3.40
C GLU A 125 -17.16 1.92 -4.01
N LEU A 126 -16.22 1.15 -3.41
CA LEU A 126 -16.00 -0.25 -3.78
C LEU A 126 -17.18 -1.15 -3.39
N GLY A 127 -18.01 -0.73 -2.43
CA GLY A 127 -19.13 -1.50 -1.93
C GLY A 127 -18.69 -2.57 -0.91
N GLU A 128 -19.44 -3.67 -0.86
CA GLU A 128 -19.27 -4.67 0.18
C GLU A 128 -18.18 -5.69 -0.13
N PHE A 129 -17.30 -5.91 0.84
CA PHE A 129 -16.33 -7.00 0.82
C PHE A 129 -17.01 -8.29 1.29
N ARG A 130 -16.98 -9.33 0.45
CA ARG A 130 -17.60 -10.62 0.75
C ARG A 130 -16.79 -11.35 1.80
N GLN A 131 -17.41 -11.66 2.94
CA GLN A 131 -16.76 -12.49 3.94
C GLN A 131 -16.52 -13.89 3.35
N ALA A 132 -15.26 -14.34 3.37
CA ALA A 132 -14.86 -15.60 2.79
C ALA A 132 -13.93 -16.38 3.72
N THR A 133 -14.06 -17.70 3.70
CA THR A 133 -12.99 -18.57 4.21
C THR A 133 -11.84 -18.56 3.19
N PRO A 134 -10.58 -18.74 3.63
CA PRO A 134 -9.42 -18.59 2.76
C PRO A 134 -9.44 -19.48 1.50
N ASP A 135 -10.01 -20.69 1.60
CA ASP A 135 -10.16 -21.65 0.49
C ASP A 135 -11.15 -21.23 -0.59
N LYS A 136 -11.96 -20.19 -0.34
CA LYS A 136 -12.96 -19.66 -1.29
C LYS A 136 -12.49 -18.46 -2.08
N ILE A 137 -11.29 -17.96 -1.79
CA ILE A 137 -10.71 -16.82 -2.50
C ILE A 137 -9.91 -17.38 -3.68
N THR A 138 -10.53 -17.39 -4.86
CA THR A 138 -9.99 -18.08 -6.06
C THR A 138 -9.77 -17.15 -7.26
N GLY A 139 -9.84 -15.83 -7.07
CA GLY A 139 -9.66 -14.88 -8.16
C GLY A 139 -10.17 -13.48 -7.84
N PRO A 140 -10.37 -12.64 -8.89
CA PRO A 140 -10.71 -11.25 -8.72
C PRO A 140 -11.95 -11.00 -7.87
N GLY A 141 -11.89 -9.96 -7.04
CA GLY A 141 -13.00 -9.52 -6.21
C GLY A 141 -12.58 -8.88 -4.90
N LEU A 142 -13.62 -8.48 -4.15
CA LEU A 142 -13.50 -7.86 -2.83
C LEU A 142 -13.81 -8.91 -1.76
N TRP A 143 -12.81 -9.21 -0.93
CA TRP A 143 -12.86 -10.30 0.03
C TRP A 143 -12.54 -9.81 1.44
N ARG A 144 -13.29 -10.27 2.43
CA ARG A 144 -13.04 -10.00 3.85
C ARG A 144 -12.70 -11.29 4.57
N VAL A 145 -11.56 -11.30 5.25
CA VAL A 145 -11.09 -12.43 6.07
C VAL A 145 -11.00 -11.97 7.53
N THR A 146 -11.82 -12.59 8.38
CA THR A 146 -11.99 -12.21 9.79
C THR A 146 -11.17 -13.05 10.76
N ALA A 147 -10.62 -14.18 10.29
CA ALA A 147 -9.75 -15.02 11.09
C ALA A 147 -8.39 -14.33 11.33
N ASP A 148 -7.75 -14.64 12.44
CA ASP A 148 -6.42 -14.13 12.79
C ASP A 148 -5.29 -15.04 12.27
N THR A 149 -5.61 -16.25 11.82
CA THR A 149 -4.63 -17.22 11.29
C THR A 149 -5.20 -17.89 10.05
N TRP A 150 -4.57 -17.68 8.89
CA TRP A 150 -5.01 -18.19 7.60
C TRP A 150 -3.96 -18.04 6.50
N GLN A 151 -4.17 -18.74 5.39
CA GLN A 151 -3.39 -18.59 4.17
C GLN A 151 -4.33 -18.67 2.96
N VAL A 152 -4.13 -17.75 2.00
CA VAL A 152 -4.77 -17.71 0.69
C VAL A 152 -3.69 -17.83 -0.36
N ASN A 153 -3.83 -18.81 -1.25
CA ASN A 153 -3.02 -18.88 -2.46
C ASN A 153 -3.83 -18.23 -3.57
N LEU A 154 -3.53 -16.98 -3.91
CA LEU A 154 -4.19 -16.28 -5.01
C LEU A 154 -3.81 -16.94 -6.33
N THR A 155 -2.54 -17.35 -6.43
CA THR A 155 -2.01 -18.12 -7.54
C THR A 155 -0.97 -19.13 -7.06
N ALA A 156 -0.32 -19.85 -7.98
CA ALA A 156 0.82 -20.72 -7.65
C ALA A 156 2.06 -19.91 -7.20
N THR A 157 2.16 -18.65 -7.63
CA THR A 157 3.28 -17.75 -7.34
C THR A 157 2.96 -16.71 -6.29
N MET A 158 1.69 -16.54 -5.88
CA MET A 158 1.25 -15.46 -5.00
C MET A 158 0.44 -15.97 -3.80
N ILE A 159 1.00 -15.75 -2.60
CA ILE A 159 0.42 -16.18 -1.32
C ILE A 159 0.25 -14.97 -0.42
N VAL A 160 -0.94 -14.84 0.17
CA VAL A 160 -1.22 -13.91 1.27
C VAL A 160 -1.59 -14.73 2.49
N GLN A 161 -0.97 -14.46 3.62
CA GLN A 161 -1.26 -15.17 4.86
C GLN A 161 -1.27 -14.24 6.06
N ARG A 162 -1.91 -14.68 7.12
CA ARG A 162 -1.90 -14.02 8.42
C ARG A 162 -1.56 -15.03 9.50
N GLU A 163 -0.73 -14.62 10.44
CA GLU A 163 -0.50 -15.29 11.71
C GLU A 163 -0.63 -14.27 12.84
N ARG A 164 -1.72 -14.35 13.60
CA ARG A 164 -2.09 -13.42 14.68
C ARG A 164 -2.15 -11.96 14.22
N ASP A 165 -1.15 -11.17 14.57
CA ASP A 165 -1.04 -9.73 14.32
C ASP A 165 -0.11 -9.40 13.15
N THR A 166 0.35 -10.40 12.41
CA THR A 166 1.22 -10.22 11.24
C THR A 166 0.54 -10.77 9.99
N VAL A 167 0.47 -9.96 8.94
CA VAL A 167 0.21 -10.45 7.57
C VAL A 167 1.51 -10.52 6.80
N THR A 168 1.59 -11.51 5.92
CA THR A 168 2.71 -11.74 5.03
C THR A 168 2.18 -11.87 3.61
N ILE A 169 2.75 -11.09 2.69
CA ILE A 169 2.63 -11.32 1.25
C ILE A 169 3.92 -11.99 0.79
N LYS A 170 3.80 -13.17 0.21
CA LYS A 170 4.90 -13.92 -0.41
C LYS A 170 4.61 -14.07 -1.89
N ARG A 171 5.58 -13.73 -2.73
CA ARG A 171 5.50 -13.99 -4.17
C ARG A 171 6.74 -14.67 -4.72
N ILE A 172 6.59 -15.36 -5.86
CA ILE A 172 7.71 -15.76 -6.71
C ILE A 172 7.90 -14.67 -7.76
N ALA A 173 9.06 -14.03 -7.79
CA ALA A 173 9.37 -12.96 -8.73
C ALA A 173 9.38 -13.49 -10.16
N TRP A 174 8.64 -12.84 -11.07
CA TRP A 174 8.46 -13.26 -12.46
C TRP A 174 9.78 -13.21 -13.26
N GLU A 175 10.72 -12.34 -12.86
CA GLU A 175 11.98 -12.16 -13.57
C GLU A 175 13.09 -13.10 -13.13
N SER A 176 13.11 -13.51 -11.85
CA SER A 176 14.20 -14.28 -11.26
C SER A 176 13.80 -15.68 -10.79
N GLY A 177 12.51 -15.91 -10.55
CA GLY A 177 12.00 -17.12 -9.90
C GLY A 177 12.30 -17.19 -8.39
N GLU A 178 12.87 -16.13 -7.81
CA GLU A 178 13.16 -16.06 -6.38
C GLU A 178 11.91 -15.78 -5.55
N THR A 179 11.90 -16.27 -4.31
CA THR A 179 10.85 -15.95 -3.35
C THR A 179 11.11 -14.59 -2.71
N GLU A 180 10.14 -13.69 -2.79
CA GLU A 180 10.16 -12.39 -2.13
C GLU A 180 9.06 -12.33 -1.06
N ILE A 181 9.33 -11.59 0.03
CA ILE A 181 8.44 -11.51 1.20
C ILE A 181 8.28 -10.04 1.63
N ARG A 182 7.06 -9.67 2.02
CA ARG A 182 6.72 -8.44 2.74
C ARG A 182 5.85 -8.78 3.93
N GLN A 183 6.07 -8.09 5.05
CA GLN A 183 5.32 -8.30 6.29
C GLN A 183 4.84 -6.97 6.86
N ALA A 184 3.65 -7.00 7.45
CA ALA A 184 3.05 -5.85 8.11
C ALA A 184 2.37 -6.27 9.42
N LYS A 185 2.45 -5.42 10.43
CA LYS A 185 1.67 -5.56 11.66
C LYS A 185 0.25 -5.04 11.42
N VAL A 186 -0.75 -5.81 11.85
CA VAL A 186 -2.16 -5.55 11.54
C VAL A 186 -3.07 -5.77 12.73
N SER A 187 -4.16 -5.01 12.73
CA SER A 187 -5.31 -5.19 13.63
C SER A 187 -6.63 -5.16 12.84
N GLY A 188 -7.69 -5.69 13.44
CA GLY A 188 -8.98 -5.82 12.76
C GLY A 188 -8.99 -6.91 11.69
N ASP A 189 -10.01 -6.86 10.81
CA ASP A 189 -10.15 -7.81 9.71
C ASP A 189 -9.29 -7.37 8.53
N VAL A 190 -8.91 -8.35 7.71
CA VAL A 190 -8.21 -8.10 6.46
C VAL A 190 -9.20 -8.02 5.32
N LEU A 191 -9.07 -6.97 4.51
CA LEU A 191 -9.79 -6.76 3.27
C LEU A 191 -8.80 -6.95 2.12
N LEU A 192 -9.11 -7.88 1.21
CA LEU A 192 -8.32 -8.10 0.00
C LEU A 192 -9.11 -7.59 -1.20
N VAL A 193 -8.49 -6.72 -1.97
CA VAL A 193 -8.89 -6.40 -3.33
C VAL A 193 -7.97 -7.20 -4.25
N VAL A 194 -8.52 -8.20 -4.91
CA VAL A 194 -7.79 -9.05 -5.86
C VAL A 194 -8.23 -8.64 -7.26
N ASP A 195 -7.28 -8.34 -8.13
CA ASP A 195 -7.50 -8.18 -9.58
C ASP A 195 -6.66 -9.23 -10.34
N ASN A 196 -6.42 -9.05 -11.63
CA ASN A 196 -5.72 -10.03 -12.46
C ASN A 196 -4.22 -10.09 -12.16
N ASP A 197 -3.59 -8.96 -11.86
CA ASP A 197 -2.13 -8.85 -11.69
C ASP A 197 -1.70 -7.88 -10.59
N VAL A 198 -2.66 -7.51 -9.72
CA VAL A 198 -2.44 -6.69 -8.54
C VAL A 198 -3.34 -7.19 -7.41
N VAL A 199 -2.80 -7.19 -6.19
CA VAL A 199 -3.59 -7.32 -4.97
C VAL A 199 -3.29 -6.12 -4.07
N GLU A 200 -4.34 -5.60 -3.46
CA GLU A 200 -4.24 -4.63 -2.38
C GLU A 200 -4.86 -5.22 -1.12
N LEU A 201 -4.09 -5.20 -0.05
CA LEU A 201 -4.51 -5.57 1.29
C LEU A 201 -4.79 -4.30 2.08
N TYR A 202 -5.94 -4.24 2.74
CA TYR A 202 -6.31 -3.21 3.70
C TYR A 202 -6.70 -3.88 5.03
N THR A 203 -6.64 -3.12 6.13
CA THR A 203 -7.23 -3.54 7.40
C THR A 203 -8.46 -2.69 7.74
N THR A 204 -9.44 -3.28 8.42
CA THR A 204 -10.62 -2.50 8.88
C THR A 204 -10.26 -1.48 9.95
N SER A 205 -9.13 -1.65 10.64
CA SER A 205 -8.57 -0.65 11.55
C SER A 205 -7.89 0.49 10.81
N GLY A 206 -7.53 0.30 9.52
CA GLY A 206 -6.81 1.24 8.66
C GLY A 206 -5.32 1.38 8.97
N ASP A 207 -4.75 0.48 9.78
CA ASP A 207 -3.36 0.55 10.24
C ASP A 207 -2.33 0.01 9.25
N ALA A 208 -2.75 -0.80 8.28
CA ALA A 208 -1.85 -1.33 7.26
C ALA A 208 -2.52 -1.37 5.89
N VAL A 209 -1.70 -1.05 4.88
CA VAL A 209 -2.01 -1.27 3.48
C VAL A 209 -0.79 -1.89 2.82
N MET A 210 -1.01 -2.87 1.94
CA MET A 210 0.05 -3.50 1.16
C MET A 210 -0.42 -3.66 -0.29
N THR A 211 0.35 -3.12 -1.23
CA THR A 211 0.11 -3.25 -2.67
C THR A 211 1.16 -4.15 -3.31
N ALA A 212 0.72 -5.13 -4.08
CA ALA A 212 1.64 -6.07 -4.72
C ALA A 212 1.16 -6.44 -6.12
N ARG A 213 2.06 -6.31 -7.09
CA ARG A 213 1.92 -6.88 -8.43
C ARG A 213 2.33 -8.35 -8.40
N TYR A 214 1.66 -9.16 -9.21
CA TYR A 214 1.99 -10.57 -9.37
C TYR A 214 1.64 -11.04 -10.77
N PHE A 215 2.33 -12.07 -11.23
CA PHE A 215 2.12 -12.68 -12.54
C PHE A 215 2.35 -14.18 -12.43
N ASP A 216 1.57 -14.94 -13.20
CA ASP A 216 1.70 -16.39 -13.37
C ASP A 216 2.33 -16.74 -14.72
#